data_AF-A0A8T4QJB9-F1
#
_entry.id   AF-A0A8T4QJB9-F1
#
_cell.length_a   1.000
_cell.length_b   1.000
_cell.length_c   1.000
_cell.angle_alpha   90.00
_cell.angle_beta   90.00
_cell.angle_gamma   90.00
#
_symmetry.space_group_name_H-M   'P 1'
#
loop_
_entity.id
_entity.type
_entity.pdbx_description
1 polymer ?
#
loop_
_entity_poly.entity_id
_entity_poly.type
_entity_poly.pdbx_seq_one_letter_code
_entity_poly.pdbx_strand_id
1 'polypeptide(L)'
;MWIGELNKKLNRNKTKITFSPHLFDRQEYWNINIEKIEETVRTGKIFEKKCEIPNKICFKRYFGKENTTYTVIAIYHNNFIEVKTAWPKKGR
;
A
#
# COMPACT_ATOMS: atom_id res chain seq x y z
N MET A 1 -10.75 16.52 -6.11
CA MET A 1 -10.44 15.12 -6.51
C MET A 1 -8.91 14.89 -6.42
N TRP A 2 -8.33 15.06 -5.22
CA TRP A 2 -6.88 15.22 -5.03
C TRP A 2 -6.05 13.95 -5.28
N ILE A 3 -6.64 12.77 -5.02
CA ILE A 3 -6.02 11.46 -5.29
C ILE A 3 -5.82 11.24 -6.80
N GLY A 4 -6.75 11.75 -7.62
CA GLY A 4 -6.63 11.70 -9.08
C GLY A 4 -5.43 12.50 -9.60
N GLU A 5 -5.19 13.67 -9.03
CA GLU A 5 -4.01 14.50 -9.35
C GLU A 5 -2.71 13.85 -8.90
N LEU A 6 -2.69 13.21 -7.73
CA LEU A 6 -1.56 12.40 -7.27
C LEU A 6 -1.21 11.27 -8.22
N ASN A 7 -2.21 10.51 -8.68
CA ASN A 7 -1.98 9.42 -9.64
C ASN A 7 -1.57 9.94 -11.03
N LYS A 8 -1.98 11.15 -11.42
CA LYS A 8 -1.47 11.81 -12.64
C LYS A 8 0.00 12.20 -12.51
N LYS A 9 0.40 12.70 -11.33
CA LYS A 9 1.80 13.06 -11.04
C LYS A 9 2.70 11.84 -10.93
N LEU A 10 2.19 10.75 -10.35
CA LEU A 10 2.98 9.58 -9.99
C LEU A 10 2.30 8.29 -10.46
N ASN A 11 2.84 7.68 -11.51
CA ASN A 11 2.35 6.40 -12.01
C ASN A 11 2.81 5.25 -11.10
N ARG A 12 1.95 4.84 -10.16
CA ARG A 12 2.24 3.77 -9.18
C ARG A 12 2.63 2.42 -9.79
N ASN A 13 2.29 2.14 -11.05
CA ASN A 13 2.68 0.89 -11.71
C ASN A 13 4.14 0.85 -12.14
N LYS A 14 4.77 2.03 -12.32
CA LYS A 14 6.17 2.15 -12.76
C LYS A 14 7.07 2.78 -11.70
N THR A 15 6.47 3.42 -10.71
CA THR A 15 7.21 4.14 -9.67
C THR A 15 7.92 3.16 -8.74
N LYS A 16 9.10 3.58 -8.27
CA LYS A 16 9.87 2.85 -7.25
C LYS A 16 9.08 2.80 -5.95
N ILE A 17 8.94 1.60 -5.38
CA ILE A 17 8.33 1.38 -4.08
C ILE A 17 9.45 1.12 -3.08
N THR A 18 9.37 1.78 -1.94
CA THR A 18 10.31 1.66 -0.82
C THR A 18 9.53 1.30 0.43
N PHE A 19 10.20 0.71 1.41
CA PHE A 19 9.58 0.22 2.63
C PHE A 19 10.24 0.92 3.82
N SER A 20 9.42 1.50 4.69
CA SER A 20 9.90 2.11 5.93
C SER A 20 10.48 1.02 6.85
N PRO A 21 11.58 1.30 7.58
CA PRO A 21 12.12 0.37 8.58
C PRO A 21 11.06 -0.14 9.57
N HIS A 22 10.12 0.73 9.96
CA HIS A 22 9.01 0.39 10.85
C HIS A 22 8.05 -0.69 10.33
N LEU A 23 8.03 -0.94 9.03
CA LEU A 23 7.28 -2.06 8.47
C LEU A 23 7.92 -3.38 8.89
N PHE A 24 9.25 -3.44 8.91
CA PHE A 24 10.02 -4.64 9.23
C PHE A 24 10.01 -4.95 10.73
N ASP A 25 9.92 -3.93 11.59
CA ASP A 25 9.68 -4.10 13.03
C ASP A 25 8.42 -4.93 13.34
N ARG A 26 7.47 -4.98 12.39
CA ARG A 26 6.22 -5.75 12.49
C ARG A 26 6.20 -7.02 11.67
N GLN A 27 7.27 -7.32 10.94
CA GLN A 27 7.32 -8.46 10.02
C GLN A 27 7.18 -9.79 10.76
N GLU A 28 7.83 -9.94 11.91
CA GLU A 28 7.76 -11.15 12.75
C GLU A 28 6.34 -11.37 13.32
N TYR A 29 5.60 -10.29 13.61
CA TYR A 29 4.25 -10.38 14.16
C TYR A 29 3.16 -10.70 13.12
N TRP A 30 3.37 -10.31 11.86
CA TRP A 30 2.32 -10.33 10.84
C TRP A 30 2.59 -11.25 9.65
N ASN A 31 3.71 -11.99 9.64
CA ASN A 31 4.16 -12.84 8.51
C ASN A 31 4.04 -12.09 7.17
N ILE A 32 4.67 -10.92 7.13
CA ILE A 32 4.49 -9.95 6.04
C ILE A 32 5.14 -10.48 4.75
N ASN A 33 4.34 -10.63 3.69
CA ASN A 33 4.84 -10.89 2.34
C ASN A 33 5.02 -9.57 1.57
N ILE A 34 6.28 -9.19 1.33
CA ILE A 34 6.66 -7.94 0.65
C ILE A 34 6.11 -7.87 -0.78
N GLU A 35 6.17 -8.97 -1.53
CA GLU A 35 5.68 -9.03 -2.92
C GLU A 35 4.19 -8.71 -2.98
N LYS A 36 3.41 -9.24 -2.03
CA LYS A 36 1.96 -8.96 -1.94
C LYS A 36 1.66 -7.54 -1.53
N ILE A 37 2.49 -6.94 -0.68
CA ILE A 37 2.37 -5.51 -0.36
C ILE A 37 2.61 -4.68 -1.61
N GLU A 38 3.68 -4.96 -2.35
CA GLU A 38 4.00 -4.25 -3.56
C GLU A 38 2.88 -4.38 -4.60
N GLU A 39 2.39 -5.60 -4.82
CA GLU A 39 1.26 -5.86 -5.70
C GLU A 39 0.00 -5.10 -5.25
N THR A 40 -0.24 -5.00 -3.94
CA THR A 40 -1.35 -4.24 -3.37
C THR A 40 -1.21 -2.74 -3.64
N VAL A 41 -0.01 -2.17 -3.56
CA VAL A 41 0.22 -0.77 -3.92
C VAL A 41 -0.06 -0.53 -5.40
N ARG A 42 0.46 -1.41 -6.27
CA ARG A 42 0.35 -1.26 -7.73
C ARG A 42 -1.10 -1.44 -8.23
N THR A 43 -1.76 -2.50 -7.77
CA THR A 43 -3.02 -2.97 -8.38
C THR A 43 -4.22 -2.91 -7.43
N GLY A 44 -4.00 -2.64 -6.15
CA GLY A 44 -5.05 -2.57 -5.15
C GLY A 44 -5.99 -1.39 -5.36
N LYS A 45 -7.20 -1.54 -4.82
CA LYS A 45 -8.19 -0.46 -4.78
C LYS A 45 -7.79 0.54 -3.70
N ILE A 46 -8.03 1.81 -3.96
CA ILE A 46 -7.81 2.87 -2.97
C ILE A 46 -8.98 2.84 -1.98
N PHE A 47 -8.65 2.78 -0.69
CA PHE A 47 -9.61 2.85 0.40
C PHE A 47 -9.64 4.27 0.95
N GLU A 48 -10.48 5.11 0.34
CA GLU A 48 -10.52 6.56 0.57
C GLU A 48 -10.73 6.94 2.05
N LYS A 49 -11.49 6.14 2.80
CA LYS A 49 -11.76 6.37 4.25
C LYS A 49 -10.51 6.43 5.12
N LYS A 50 -9.38 5.88 4.66
CA LYS A 50 -8.08 5.89 5.37
C LYS A 50 -7.00 6.70 4.66
N CYS A 51 -7.37 7.43 3.60
CA CYS A 51 -6.46 8.34 2.91
C CYS A 51 -6.45 9.70 3.63
N GLU A 52 -5.32 10.38 3.60
CA GLU A 52 -5.12 11.64 4.29
C GLU A 52 -4.29 12.60 3.43
N ILE A 53 -4.70 13.86 3.39
CA ILE A 53 -4.01 14.93 2.66
C ILE A 53 -2.67 15.19 3.37
N PRO A 54 -1.57 15.46 2.64
CA PRO A 54 -1.53 15.69 1.19
C PRO A 54 -1.24 14.46 0.33
N ASN A 55 -0.76 13.34 0.89
CA ASN A 55 -0.13 12.29 0.09
C ASN A 55 -0.21 10.88 0.69
N LYS A 56 -0.97 10.69 1.78
CA LYS A 56 -1.13 9.38 2.42
C LYS A 56 -2.29 8.63 1.78
N ILE A 57 -1.98 7.49 1.17
CA ILE A 57 -2.93 6.66 0.44
C ILE A 57 -3.02 5.28 1.10
N CYS A 58 -4.25 4.80 1.27
CA CYS A 58 -4.51 3.45 1.74
C CYS A 58 -4.93 2.57 0.56
N PHE A 59 -4.23 1.46 0.36
CA PHE A 59 -4.57 0.44 -0.64
C PHE A 59 -5.12 -0.80 0.04
N LYS A 60 -6.07 -1.46 -0.63
CA LYS A 60 -6.66 -2.73 -0.19
C LYS A 60 -6.74 -3.69 -1.38
N ARG A 61 -6.24 -4.91 -1.20
CA ARG A 61 -6.33 -5.99 -2.18
C ARG A 61 -6.64 -7.31 -1.49
N TYR A 62 -7.61 -8.05 -2.01
CA TYR A 62 -7.95 -9.40 -1.58
C TYR A 62 -7.28 -10.42 -2.49
N PHE A 63 -6.52 -11.33 -1.90
CA PHE A 63 -5.87 -12.45 -2.58
C PHE A 63 -6.66 -13.73 -2.30
N GLY A 64 -7.42 -14.17 -3.30
CA GLY A 64 -8.38 -15.27 -3.14
C GLY A 64 -7.74 -16.63 -2.85
N LYS A 65 -6.57 -16.92 -3.44
CA LYS A 65 -5.85 -18.18 -3.25
C LYS A 65 -5.45 -18.41 -1.79
N GLU A 66 -5.12 -17.33 -1.08
CA GLU A 66 -4.66 -17.34 0.31
C GLU A 66 -5.75 -16.87 1.28
N ASN A 67 -6.96 -16.61 0.78
CA ASN A 67 -8.08 -16.06 1.54
C ASN A 67 -7.65 -14.91 2.48
N THR A 68 -6.84 -13.99 1.95
CA THR A 68 -6.20 -12.93 2.74
C THR A 68 -6.30 -11.58 2.04
N THR A 69 -6.75 -10.59 2.78
CA THR A 69 -6.74 -9.20 2.37
C THR A 69 -5.52 -8.50 2.93
N TYR A 70 -4.77 -7.83 2.05
CA TYR A 70 -3.72 -6.91 2.47
C TYR A 70 -4.28 -5.48 2.48
N THR A 71 -4.05 -4.79 3.59
CA THR A 71 -4.24 -3.34 3.67
C THR A 71 -2.88 -2.70 3.83
N VAL A 72 -2.58 -1.71 2.98
CA VAL A 72 -1.27 -1.07 2.90
C VAL A 72 -1.46 0.44 3.00
N ILE A 73 -0.74 1.08 3.91
CA ILE A 73 -0.65 2.54 4.00
C ILE A 73 0.67 2.96 3.38
N ALA A 74 0.59 3.83 2.37
CA ALA A 74 1.73 4.36 1.69
C ALA A 74 1.68 5.90 1.63
N ILE A 75 2.85 6.52 1.54
CA ILE A 75 3.04 7.94 1.34
C ILE A 75 3.62 8.15 -0.06
N TYR A 76 2.98 9.01 -0.84
CA TYR A 76 3.45 9.40 -2.16
C TYR A 76 4.46 10.53 -2.01
N HIS A 77 5.70 10.28 -2.43
CA HIS A 77 6.72 11.29 -2.61
C HIS A 77 6.84 11.66 -4.09
N ASN A 78 7.62 12.69 -4.42
CA ASN A 78 7.73 13.15 -5.82
C ASN A 78 8.25 12.07 -6.78
N ASN A 79 9.13 11.18 -6.31
CA ASN A 79 9.84 10.22 -7.17
C ASN A 79 9.61 8.74 -6.78
N PHE A 80 8.99 8.49 -5.64
CA PHE A 80 8.81 7.13 -5.11
C PHE A 80 7.58 7.04 -4.21
N ILE A 81 7.15 5.82 -3.95
CA ILE A 81 6.10 5.51 -2.99
C ILE A 81 6.76 4.85 -1.78
N GLU A 82 6.50 5.35 -0.59
CA GLU A 82 7.00 4.77 0.66
C GLU A 82 5.89 4.04 1.39
N VAL A 83 6.02 2.73 1.55
CA VAL A 83 5.12 1.95 2.40
C VAL A 83 5.49 2.17 3.85
N LYS A 84 4.57 2.73 4.63
CA LYS A 84 4.76 2.97 6.06
C LYS A 84 4.35 1.77 6.89
N THR A 85 3.24 1.13 6.54
CA THR A 85 2.74 -0.03 7.25
C THR A 85 1.83 -0.86 6.36
N ALA A 86 1.76 -2.15 6.64
CA ALA A 86 0.83 -3.06 6.02
C ALA A 86 0.43 -4.13 7.03
N TRP A 87 -0.77 -4.65 6.88
CA TRP A 87 -1.22 -5.80 7.66
C TRP A 87 -2.11 -6.71 6.81
N PRO A 88 -1.91 -8.03 6.89
CA PRO A 88 -2.85 -9.00 6.37
C PRO A 88 -4.05 -9.14 7.31
N LYS A 89 -5.21 -9.43 6.73
CA LYS A 89 -6.43 -9.83 7.43
C LYS A 89 -7.02 -11.05 6.71
N LYS A 90 -7.35 -12.10 7.46
CA LYS A 90 -8.04 -13.28 6.90
C LYS A 90 -9.42 -12.87 6.38
N GLY A 91 -9.77 -13.33 5.18
CA GLY A 91 -11.02 -12.96 4.49
C GLY A 91 -10.94 -11.67 3.67
N ARG A 92 -12.10 -11.18 3.24
CA ARG A 92 -12.29 -10.01 2.36
C ARG A 92 -12.52 -8.70 3.12
#